data_AF-A0A849B8X4-F1
#
_entry.id   AF-A0A849B8X4-F1
#
_cell.length_a   1.000
_cell.length_b   1.000
_cell.length_c   1.000
_cell.angle_alpha   90.00
_cell.angle_beta   90.00
_cell.angle_gamma   90.00
#
_symmetry.space_group_name_H-M   'P 1'
#
loop_
_entity.id
_entity.type
_entity.pdbx_description
1 polymer ?
#
loop_
_entity_poly.entity_id
_entity_poly.type
_entity_poly.pdbx_seq_one_letter_code
_entity_poly.pdbx_strand_id
1 'polypeptide(L)'
;MSTLDQADVDVMKATKTCVAATRFQYDYLNDDITDDGKIDYSLTNKVPQALRQAIAEGKKILVLINPPYAAATNRGNTANVGNAEYKSGVAKTKLAATAMIDYGKASNELFTQFLARIAQEIPKATIATFSTLKYVTAPNFEKFRQNWKAEYLGGFVVHNKAFDGLTGKFPIGFLIWKTDQKAVNKIFTTEIVTEVIDKDAKAIGEKSFFNIPKNQFLSEWITRPKPNNVEAIPLKNAVSPATVTKDLRGKKWADGAIGGIDCAGNDLQHAEQHTVIFSSGYGSAGGFLITDKILWQVAIIFAVRRLIIPTWLNDCDQYLQPTEPLSDKFKNDCLIWMLFNRQNRSASANDLEWDNRKWSIVGLF
;
A
#
# COMPACT_ATOMS: atom_id res chain seq x y z
N MET A 1 0.37 7.72 -22.30
CA MET A 1 1.73 8.15 -21.89
C MET A 1 2.34 7.07 -21.03
N SER A 2 3.52 6.56 -21.40
CA SER A 2 4.24 5.51 -20.66
C SER A 2 5.73 5.82 -20.73
N THR A 3 6.53 5.10 -19.95
CA THR A 3 7.94 4.89 -20.32
C THR A 3 7.97 3.83 -21.41
N LEU A 4 8.46 4.19 -22.60
CA LEU A 4 8.68 3.29 -23.74
C LEU A 4 10.17 3.32 -24.06
N ASP A 5 10.78 2.14 -24.16
CA ASP A 5 12.13 2.01 -24.71
C ASP A 5 12.10 1.94 -26.24
N GLN A 6 13.26 1.92 -26.87
CA GLN A 6 13.35 1.89 -28.33
C GLN A 6 12.85 0.55 -28.89
N ALA A 7 13.09 -0.55 -28.18
CA ALA A 7 12.65 -1.87 -28.60
C ALA A 7 11.12 -1.98 -28.59
N ASP A 8 10.44 -1.39 -27.59
CA ASP A 8 8.97 -1.29 -27.55
C ASP A 8 8.44 -0.59 -28.79
N VAL A 9 9.02 0.55 -29.16
CA VAL A 9 8.60 1.33 -30.33
C VAL A 9 8.81 0.54 -31.62
N ASP A 10 9.93 -0.18 -31.73
CA ASP A 10 10.25 -0.98 -32.91
C ASP A 10 9.29 -2.18 -33.03
N VAL A 11 8.97 -2.85 -31.92
CA VAL A 11 7.94 -3.90 -31.87
C VAL A 11 6.56 -3.35 -32.25
N MET A 12 6.16 -2.19 -31.74
CA MET A 12 4.89 -1.54 -32.11
C MET A 12 4.83 -1.23 -33.61
N LYS A 13 5.94 -0.82 -34.22
CA LYS A 13 6.03 -0.59 -35.67
C LYS A 13 5.95 -1.90 -36.45
N ALA A 14 6.72 -2.91 -36.06
CA ALA A 14 6.77 -4.21 -36.72
C ALA A 14 5.41 -4.94 -36.68
N THR A 15 4.72 -4.91 -35.54
CA THR A 15 3.41 -5.54 -35.33
C THR A 15 2.24 -4.72 -35.89
N LYS A 16 2.50 -3.54 -36.47
CA LYS A 16 1.46 -2.59 -36.91
C LYS A 16 0.47 -2.23 -35.80
N THR A 17 0.95 -2.16 -34.56
CA THR A 17 0.16 -1.70 -33.42
C THR A 17 0.05 -0.18 -33.44
N CYS A 18 -1.16 0.35 -33.28
CA CYS A 18 -1.46 1.79 -33.23
C CYS A 18 -0.89 2.59 -34.43
N VAL A 19 -1.11 2.12 -35.66
CA VAL A 19 -0.50 2.70 -36.88
C VAL A 19 -0.73 4.21 -37.07
N ALA A 20 -1.89 4.71 -36.65
CA ALA A 20 -2.26 6.13 -36.77
C ALA A 20 -1.65 7.01 -35.67
N ALA A 21 -1.04 6.41 -34.64
CA ALA A 21 -0.47 7.15 -33.52
C ALA A 21 0.98 7.59 -33.81
N THR A 22 1.32 8.79 -33.34
CA THR A 22 2.72 9.18 -33.18
C THR A 22 3.35 8.32 -32.08
N ARG A 23 4.34 7.51 -32.45
CA ARG A 23 5.04 6.56 -31.56
C ARG A 23 6.47 7.01 -31.41
N PHE A 24 6.93 7.20 -30.17
CA PHE A 24 8.27 7.70 -29.87
C PHE A 24 8.77 7.09 -28.57
N GLN A 25 10.08 6.86 -28.50
CA GLN A 25 10.77 6.43 -27.29
C GLN A 25 10.74 7.58 -26.30
N TYR A 26 10.34 7.31 -25.06
CA TYR A 26 10.29 8.34 -24.03
C TYR A 26 10.30 7.74 -22.63
N ASP A 27 11.14 8.26 -21.74
CA ASP A 27 11.08 7.90 -20.32
C ASP A 27 10.32 8.97 -19.52
N TYR A 28 9.03 8.73 -19.32
CA TYR A 28 8.11 9.73 -18.76
C TYR A 28 8.47 10.20 -17.34
N LEU A 29 9.30 9.49 -16.57
CA LEU A 29 9.65 9.94 -15.21
C LEU A 29 11.05 10.55 -15.11
N ASN A 30 11.84 10.53 -16.18
CA ASN A 30 13.24 10.95 -16.19
C ASN A 30 13.60 11.91 -17.33
N ASP A 31 13.01 11.72 -18.51
CA ASP A 31 13.20 12.64 -19.63
C ASP A 31 12.51 13.97 -19.34
N ASP A 32 13.14 15.06 -19.78
CA ASP A 32 12.65 16.44 -19.66
C ASP A 32 12.44 16.95 -18.23
N ILE A 33 12.95 16.26 -17.21
CA ILE A 33 12.94 16.73 -15.81
C ILE A 33 14.27 17.42 -15.50
N THR A 34 14.21 18.71 -15.16
CA THR A 34 15.36 19.52 -14.71
C THR A 34 15.76 19.16 -13.28
N ASP A 35 16.94 19.60 -12.85
CA ASP A 35 17.44 19.36 -11.49
C ASP A 35 16.57 20.00 -10.40
N ASP A 36 15.83 21.06 -10.73
CA ASP A 36 14.83 21.70 -9.86
C ASP A 36 13.40 21.13 -10.04
N GLY A 37 13.25 20.05 -10.81
CA GLY A 37 11.98 19.32 -10.96
C GLY A 37 10.94 19.97 -11.86
N LYS A 38 11.36 20.91 -12.71
CA LYS A 38 10.52 21.48 -13.77
C LYS A 38 10.57 20.61 -15.02
N ILE A 39 9.56 20.79 -15.88
CA ILE A 39 9.49 20.14 -17.18
C ILE A 39 10.09 21.06 -18.23
N ASP A 40 11.15 20.61 -18.90
CA ASP A 40 11.80 21.27 -20.02
C ASP A 40 12.00 20.30 -21.18
N TYR A 41 11.14 20.40 -22.19
CA TYR A 41 11.19 19.56 -23.37
C TYR A 41 12.44 19.74 -24.23
N SER A 42 13.21 20.82 -24.04
CA SER A 42 14.44 21.05 -24.81
C SER A 42 15.59 20.13 -24.40
N LEU A 43 15.50 19.52 -23.20
CA LEU A 43 16.51 18.60 -22.69
C LEU A 43 16.67 17.36 -23.57
N THR A 44 15.55 16.80 -24.04
CA THR A 44 15.59 15.60 -24.91
C THR A 44 15.02 15.84 -26.29
N ASN A 45 14.13 16.82 -26.47
CA ASN A 45 13.37 17.07 -27.70
C ASN A 45 12.58 15.86 -28.23
N LYS A 46 12.32 14.85 -27.39
CA LYS A 46 11.60 13.62 -27.79
C LYS A 46 10.09 13.81 -27.90
N VAL A 47 9.50 14.70 -27.10
CA VAL A 47 8.05 14.95 -27.11
C VAL A 47 7.63 15.64 -28.43
N PRO A 48 6.65 15.10 -29.18
CA PRO A 48 6.22 15.66 -30.45
C PRO A 48 5.80 17.14 -30.34
N GLN A 49 6.21 17.97 -31.31
CA GLN A 49 5.91 19.40 -31.32
C GLN A 49 4.40 19.69 -31.21
N ALA A 50 3.58 18.91 -31.92
CA ALA A 50 2.12 19.06 -31.88
C ALA A 50 1.54 18.85 -30.46
N LEU A 51 2.09 17.91 -29.68
CA LEU A 51 1.67 17.68 -28.30
C LEU A 51 2.12 18.84 -27.38
N ARG A 52 3.38 19.29 -27.52
CA ARG A 52 3.91 20.44 -26.77
C ARG A 52 3.04 21.69 -27.00
N GLN A 53 2.69 21.96 -28.25
CA GLN A 53 1.83 23.07 -28.62
C GLN A 53 0.42 22.92 -28.03
N ALA A 54 -0.19 21.73 -28.11
CA ALA A 54 -1.51 21.49 -27.55
C ALA A 54 -1.55 21.70 -26.02
N ILE A 55 -0.49 21.30 -25.31
CA ILE A 55 -0.35 21.54 -23.87
C ILE A 55 -0.23 23.05 -23.59
N ALA A 56 0.64 23.76 -24.33
CA ALA A 56 0.86 25.21 -24.15
C ALA A 56 -0.41 26.04 -24.44
N GLU A 57 -1.19 25.64 -25.45
CA GLU A 57 -2.47 26.26 -25.80
C GLU A 57 -3.60 25.94 -24.82
N GLY A 58 -3.37 25.06 -23.83
CA GLY A 58 -4.38 24.67 -22.86
C GLY A 58 -5.53 23.86 -23.47
N LYS A 59 -5.27 23.09 -24.54
CA LYS A 59 -6.27 22.22 -25.14
C LYS A 59 -6.75 21.17 -24.14
N LYS A 60 -7.99 20.71 -24.30
CA LYS A 60 -8.53 19.58 -23.54
C LYS A 60 -7.77 18.32 -23.95
N ILE A 61 -7.10 17.68 -23.00
CA ILE A 61 -6.29 16.48 -23.24
C ILE A 61 -6.84 15.33 -22.40
N LEU A 62 -7.09 14.20 -23.07
CA LEU A 62 -7.35 12.90 -22.45
C LEU A 62 -6.04 12.11 -22.38
N VAL A 63 -5.68 11.69 -21.18
CA VAL A 63 -4.48 10.91 -20.88
C VAL A 63 -4.90 9.49 -20.52
N LEU A 64 -4.65 8.55 -21.44
CA LEU A 64 -4.85 7.12 -21.21
C LEU A 64 -3.51 6.48 -20.84
N ILE A 65 -3.44 5.85 -19.67
CA ILE A 65 -2.20 5.29 -19.13
C ILE A 65 -2.41 3.95 -18.43
N ASN A 66 -1.40 3.08 -18.52
CA ASN A 66 -1.25 1.87 -17.74
C ASN A 66 0.16 1.87 -17.12
N PRO A 67 0.40 2.69 -16.08
CA PRO A 67 1.72 2.80 -15.49
C PRO A 67 2.17 1.46 -14.87
N PRO A 68 3.49 1.20 -14.77
CA PRO A 68 4.00 -0.02 -14.15
C PRO A 68 3.54 -0.19 -12.69
N TYR A 69 3.15 -1.41 -12.32
CA TYR A 69 2.66 -1.78 -10.98
C TYR A 69 3.76 -2.06 -9.93
N ALA A 70 4.96 -1.49 -10.12
CA ALA A 70 6.09 -1.72 -9.22
C ALA A 70 6.08 -0.73 -8.05
N ALA A 71 5.92 -1.26 -6.83
CA ALA A 71 6.14 -0.53 -5.59
C ALA A 71 7.51 -0.88 -4.99
N ALA A 72 8.08 0.02 -4.19
CA ALA A 72 9.20 -0.32 -3.30
C ALA A 72 8.83 -1.38 -2.23
N THR A 73 7.53 -1.60 -1.99
CA THR A 73 7.01 -2.44 -0.89
C THR A 73 5.84 -3.32 -1.34
N ASN A 74 6.06 -4.27 -2.26
CA ASN A 74 5.03 -5.24 -2.65
C ASN A 74 5.10 -6.54 -1.83
N ARG A 75 3.95 -7.21 -1.69
CA ARG A 75 3.63 -8.44 -0.92
C ARG A 75 4.56 -9.63 -1.16
N GLY A 76 5.32 -9.62 -2.27
CA GLY A 76 6.40 -10.60 -2.53
C GLY A 76 7.64 -10.42 -1.66
N ASN A 77 7.78 -9.31 -0.94
CA ASN A 77 8.95 -8.98 -0.11
C ASN A 77 8.74 -9.24 1.39
N THR A 78 7.53 -9.64 1.83
CA THR A 78 7.26 -9.98 3.24
C THR A 78 7.29 -11.49 3.52
N ALA A 79 7.33 -12.33 2.49
CA ALA A 79 7.58 -13.76 2.61
C ALA A 79 9.08 -14.03 2.46
N ASN A 80 9.79 -14.17 3.58
CA ASN A 80 11.17 -14.68 3.57
C ASN A 80 11.19 -16.14 3.10
N VAL A 81 11.31 -16.35 1.78
CA VAL A 81 11.86 -17.58 1.18
C VAL A 81 12.67 -17.19 -0.07
N GLY A 82 13.99 -17.07 0.11
CA GLY A 82 14.98 -16.99 -0.98
C GLY A 82 15.21 -15.60 -1.56
N ASN A 83 16.46 -15.13 -1.48
CA ASN A 83 17.18 -14.10 -2.27
C ASN A 83 16.39 -13.17 -3.23
N ALA A 84 15.23 -12.65 -2.83
CA ALA A 84 14.63 -11.48 -3.45
C ALA A 84 15.36 -10.28 -2.86
N GLU A 85 16.49 -9.94 -3.47
CA GLU A 85 17.09 -8.62 -3.28
C GLU A 85 15.98 -7.59 -3.42
N TYR A 86 15.93 -6.65 -2.47
CA TYR A 86 15.14 -5.45 -2.63
C TYR A 86 15.37 -4.94 -4.05
N LYS A 87 14.32 -4.78 -4.86
CA LYS A 87 14.39 -3.90 -6.04
C LYS A 87 14.49 -2.44 -5.57
N SER A 88 15.45 -2.14 -4.71
CA SER A 88 15.74 -0.85 -4.12
C SER A 88 16.28 0.06 -5.21
N GLY A 89 15.39 0.71 -5.95
CA GLY A 89 15.78 1.60 -7.05
C GLY A 89 14.68 1.89 -8.06
N VAL A 90 13.67 1.02 -8.18
CA VAL A 90 12.64 1.19 -9.22
C VAL A 90 11.86 2.50 -9.06
N ALA A 91 11.63 2.96 -7.82
CA ALA A 91 10.97 4.25 -7.56
C ALA A 91 11.92 5.46 -7.53
N LYS A 92 13.23 5.28 -7.74
CA LYS A 92 14.22 6.37 -7.74
C LYS A 92 14.31 7.00 -9.14
N THR A 93 13.30 7.77 -9.50
CA THR A 93 13.28 8.57 -10.74
C THR A 93 13.70 10.01 -10.46
N LYS A 94 14.01 10.77 -11.51
CA LYS A 94 14.23 12.22 -11.35
C LYS A 94 13.00 12.89 -10.76
N LEU A 95 11.80 12.55 -11.24
CA LEU A 95 10.55 13.09 -10.69
C LEU A 95 10.39 12.77 -9.20
N ALA A 96 10.70 11.54 -8.78
CA ALA A 96 10.65 11.15 -7.38
C ALA A 96 11.59 11.98 -6.51
N ALA A 97 12.79 12.29 -7.03
CA ALA A 97 13.81 13.04 -6.34
C ALA A 97 13.49 14.54 -6.20
N THR A 98 12.82 15.13 -7.20
CA THR A 98 12.67 16.59 -7.30
C THR A 98 11.25 17.10 -7.09
N ALA A 99 10.24 16.32 -7.47
CA ALA A 99 8.85 16.78 -7.59
C ALA A 99 7.84 16.02 -6.70
N MET A 100 8.30 15.03 -5.91
CA MET A 100 7.41 14.18 -5.09
C MET A 100 7.40 14.50 -3.59
N ILE A 101 8.15 15.50 -3.12
CA ILE A 101 8.28 15.82 -1.69
C ILE A 101 6.93 16.09 -0.99
N ASP A 102 6.01 16.72 -1.72
CA ASP A 102 4.67 17.02 -1.23
C ASP A 102 3.71 15.84 -1.31
N TYR A 103 4.06 14.75 -1.98
CA TYR A 103 3.20 13.58 -2.11
C TYR A 103 3.46 12.50 -1.04
N GLY A 104 4.44 12.70 -0.16
CA GLY A 104 4.69 11.82 0.98
C GLY A 104 5.10 10.42 0.52
N LYS A 105 4.54 9.36 1.12
CA LYS A 105 4.91 7.98 0.78
C LYS A 105 4.49 7.53 -0.62
N ALA A 106 3.62 8.29 -1.31
CA ALA A 106 3.29 8.04 -2.70
C ALA A 106 4.50 8.24 -3.65
N SER A 107 5.57 8.90 -3.19
CA SER A 107 6.84 8.96 -3.94
C SER A 107 7.44 7.58 -4.21
N ASN A 108 7.12 6.56 -3.42
CA ASN A 108 7.68 5.21 -3.55
C ASN A 108 6.96 4.32 -4.58
N GLU A 109 5.97 4.88 -5.29
CA GLU A 109 5.05 4.14 -6.15
C GLU A 109 5.05 4.79 -7.54
N LEU A 110 5.43 4.01 -8.56
CA LEU A 110 5.66 4.56 -9.91
C LEU A 110 4.40 5.20 -10.49
N PHE A 111 3.24 4.56 -10.37
CA PHE A 111 2.01 5.10 -10.95
C PHE A 111 1.63 6.48 -10.37
N THR A 112 1.89 6.73 -9.08
CA THR A 112 1.66 8.06 -8.49
C THR A 112 2.68 9.09 -8.93
N GLN A 113 3.90 8.68 -9.29
CA GLN A 113 4.85 9.57 -9.96
C GLN A 113 4.32 9.99 -11.34
N PHE A 114 3.76 9.08 -12.13
CA PHE A 114 3.10 9.43 -13.40
C PHE A 114 1.98 10.47 -13.18
N LEU A 115 1.10 10.23 -12.20
CA LEU A 115 0.01 11.16 -11.89
C LEU A 115 0.51 12.54 -11.42
N ALA A 116 1.59 12.58 -10.64
CA ALA A 116 2.20 13.82 -10.19
C ALA A 116 2.87 14.60 -11.33
N ARG A 117 3.55 13.92 -12.27
CA ARG A 117 4.06 14.58 -13.47
C ARG A 117 2.93 15.13 -14.31
N ILE A 118 1.87 14.35 -14.57
CA ILE A 118 0.70 14.82 -15.34
C ILE A 118 0.07 16.04 -14.65
N ALA A 119 0.01 16.04 -13.31
CA ALA A 119 -0.51 17.18 -12.55
C ALA A 119 0.31 18.47 -12.78
N GLN A 120 1.62 18.36 -12.98
CA GLN A 120 2.49 19.51 -13.32
C GLN A 120 2.39 19.88 -14.80
N GLU A 121 2.44 18.89 -15.70
CA GLU A 121 2.52 19.05 -17.15
C GLU A 121 1.20 19.48 -17.77
N ILE A 122 0.10 18.88 -17.32
CA ILE A 122 -1.25 19.05 -17.87
C ILE A 122 -2.25 19.20 -16.71
N PRO A 123 -2.26 20.36 -16.00
CA PRO A 123 -3.04 20.54 -14.76
C PRO A 123 -4.55 20.32 -14.87
N LYS A 124 -5.10 20.39 -16.10
CA LYS A 124 -6.54 20.26 -16.41
C LYS A 124 -6.88 19.07 -17.32
N ALA A 125 -6.16 17.96 -17.17
CA ALA A 125 -6.36 16.76 -17.96
C ALA A 125 -7.63 15.98 -17.54
N THR A 126 -8.17 15.19 -18.46
CA THR A 126 -8.94 13.99 -18.09
C THR A 126 -7.98 12.82 -18.13
N ILE A 127 -7.90 12.04 -17.05
CA ILE A 127 -6.95 10.93 -16.90
C ILE A 127 -7.76 9.66 -16.74
N ALA A 128 -7.53 8.66 -17.59
CA ALA A 128 -8.00 7.30 -17.35
C ALA A 128 -6.77 6.41 -17.14
N THR A 129 -6.68 5.83 -15.94
CA THR A 129 -5.47 5.14 -15.49
C THR A 129 -5.79 3.76 -14.96
N PHE A 130 -5.05 2.76 -15.40
CA PHE A 130 -4.95 1.53 -14.64
C PHE A 130 -4.01 1.71 -13.44
N SER A 131 -4.39 1.25 -12.26
CA SER A 131 -3.56 1.36 -11.05
C SER A 131 -4.07 0.46 -9.93
N THR A 132 -3.23 0.24 -8.91
CA THR A 132 -3.73 -0.25 -7.61
C THR A 132 -4.55 0.84 -6.93
N LEU A 133 -5.45 0.45 -6.01
CA LEU A 133 -6.34 1.41 -5.33
C LEU A 133 -5.72 2.09 -4.10
N LYS A 134 -4.41 1.92 -3.86
CA LYS A 134 -3.73 2.50 -2.68
C LYS A 134 -3.89 4.02 -2.59
N TYR A 135 -3.83 4.73 -3.71
CA TYR A 135 -3.99 6.20 -3.70
C TYR A 135 -5.40 6.65 -3.30
N VAL A 136 -6.41 5.79 -3.46
CA VAL A 136 -7.79 6.05 -3.06
C VAL A 136 -7.96 5.80 -1.55
N THR A 137 -7.58 4.62 -1.06
CA THR A 137 -7.96 4.17 0.30
C THR A 137 -6.83 4.13 1.31
N ALA A 138 -5.57 3.98 0.88
CA ALA A 138 -4.50 3.64 1.81
C ALA A 138 -4.12 4.84 2.69
N PRO A 139 -3.83 4.61 3.99
CA PRO A 139 -3.45 5.66 4.94
C PRO A 139 -2.21 6.44 4.51
N ASN A 140 -1.22 5.74 3.95
CA ASN A 140 0.06 6.31 3.54
C ASN A 140 -0.06 7.30 2.35
N PHE A 141 -1.22 7.38 1.70
CA PHE A 141 -1.48 8.24 0.54
C PHE A 141 -2.34 9.45 0.89
N GLU A 142 -2.61 9.71 2.16
CA GLU A 142 -3.39 10.88 2.61
C GLU A 142 -2.76 12.20 2.10
N LYS A 143 -1.44 12.36 2.23
CA LYS A 143 -0.72 13.53 1.71
C LYS A 143 -0.85 13.67 0.18
N PHE A 144 -0.88 12.54 -0.54
CA PHE A 144 -1.12 12.55 -1.99
C PHE A 144 -2.52 13.09 -2.31
N ARG A 145 -3.56 12.58 -1.65
CA ARG A 145 -4.95 13.03 -1.85
C ARG A 145 -5.18 14.49 -1.46
N GLN A 146 -4.40 15.02 -0.52
CA GLN A 146 -4.44 16.44 -0.14
C GLN A 146 -3.90 17.37 -1.23
N ASN A 147 -2.97 16.90 -2.06
CA ASN A 147 -2.26 17.69 -3.05
C ASN A 147 -2.69 17.41 -4.50
N TRP A 148 -3.15 16.19 -4.79
CA TRP A 148 -3.65 15.82 -6.11
C TRP A 148 -5.15 16.11 -6.22
N LYS A 149 -5.50 17.20 -6.94
CA LYS A 149 -6.87 17.65 -7.11
C LYS A 149 -7.51 16.98 -8.31
N ALA A 150 -8.39 16.04 -8.04
CA ALA A 150 -9.05 15.24 -9.06
C ALA A 150 -10.48 14.90 -8.66
N GLU A 151 -11.41 15.09 -9.59
CA GLU A 151 -12.81 14.67 -9.52
C GLU A 151 -12.93 13.27 -10.13
N TYR A 152 -13.56 12.34 -9.41
CA TYR A 152 -13.82 11.00 -9.92
C TYR A 152 -14.97 11.04 -10.93
N LEU A 153 -14.77 10.47 -12.13
CA LEU A 153 -15.76 10.44 -13.20
C LEU A 153 -16.36 9.04 -13.45
N GLY A 154 -15.81 7.99 -12.85
CA GLY A 154 -16.24 6.61 -13.06
C GLY A 154 -15.09 5.67 -13.39
N GLY A 155 -15.43 4.43 -13.71
CA GLY A 155 -14.47 3.38 -14.02
C GLY A 155 -14.87 2.03 -13.44
N PHE A 156 -13.99 1.06 -13.60
CA PHE A 156 -14.21 -0.31 -13.14
C PHE A 156 -13.00 -0.85 -12.39
N VAL A 157 -13.21 -1.94 -11.65
CA VAL A 157 -12.16 -2.76 -11.05
C VAL A 157 -12.23 -4.18 -11.60
N VAL A 158 -11.05 -4.76 -11.81
CA VAL A 158 -10.89 -6.13 -12.29
C VAL A 158 -9.84 -6.85 -11.44
N HIS A 159 -9.94 -8.17 -11.32
CA HIS A 159 -8.92 -8.96 -10.65
C HIS A 159 -7.57 -8.80 -11.37
N ASN A 160 -6.46 -8.65 -10.63
CA ASN A 160 -5.12 -8.52 -11.21
C ASN A 160 -4.73 -9.65 -12.19
N LYS A 161 -5.39 -10.81 -12.14
CA LYS A 161 -5.17 -11.95 -13.04
C LYS A 161 -5.71 -11.74 -14.45
N ALA A 162 -6.40 -10.63 -14.72
CA ALA A 162 -6.70 -10.19 -16.08
C ALA A 162 -5.45 -9.68 -16.83
N PHE A 163 -4.33 -9.49 -16.12
CA PHE A 163 -3.06 -9.06 -16.69
C PHE A 163 -2.00 -10.15 -16.50
N ASP A 164 -1.29 -10.47 -17.59
CA ASP A 164 -0.23 -11.47 -17.57
C ASP A 164 0.95 -11.03 -16.69
N GLY A 165 1.61 -12.01 -16.06
CA GLY A 165 2.83 -11.79 -15.27
C GLY A 165 2.62 -11.22 -13.86
N LEU A 166 1.39 -10.93 -13.44
CA LEU A 166 1.10 -10.47 -12.08
C LEU A 166 0.87 -11.64 -11.11
N THR A 167 1.48 -11.56 -9.92
CA THR A 167 1.28 -12.51 -8.81
C THR A 167 0.43 -11.87 -7.70
N GLY A 168 -0.12 -12.69 -6.80
CA GLY A 168 -1.00 -12.23 -5.73
C GLY A 168 -2.47 -12.09 -6.15
N LYS A 169 -3.29 -11.52 -5.26
CA LYS A 169 -4.73 -11.31 -5.43
C LYS A 169 -5.09 -9.92 -4.93
N PHE A 170 -5.40 -9.01 -5.85
CA PHE A 170 -5.76 -7.62 -5.54
C PHE A 170 -6.55 -7.01 -6.71
N PRO A 171 -7.24 -5.88 -6.51
CA PRO A 171 -7.99 -5.23 -7.57
C PRO A 171 -7.07 -4.28 -8.34
N ILE A 172 -7.24 -4.27 -9.66
CA ILE A 172 -6.70 -3.23 -10.54
C ILE A 172 -7.88 -2.37 -10.99
N GLY A 173 -7.81 -1.07 -10.70
CA GLY A 173 -8.82 -0.11 -11.12
C GLY A 173 -8.43 0.56 -12.43
N PHE A 174 -9.33 0.57 -13.41
CA PHE A 174 -9.32 1.53 -14.51
C PHE A 174 -10.21 2.70 -14.12
N LEU A 175 -9.61 3.74 -13.54
CA LEU A 175 -10.35 4.86 -12.97
C LEU A 175 -10.17 6.13 -13.80
N ILE A 176 -11.27 6.84 -14.00
CA ILE A 176 -11.33 8.07 -14.78
C ILE A 176 -11.44 9.26 -13.83
N TRP A 177 -10.57 10.24 -14.04
CA TRP A 177 -10.43 11.41 -13.21
C TRP A 177 -10.38 12.67 -14.06
N LYS A 178 -11.04 13.73 -13.61
CA LYS A 178 -10.88 15.08 -14.16
C LYS A 178 -10.04 15.90 -13.20
N THR A 179 -8.88 16.37 -13.66
CA THR A 179 -7.97 17.14 -12.82
C THR A 179 -8.18 18.63 -12.97
N ASP A 180 -7.98 19.37 -11.87
CA ASP A 180 -7.74 20.81 -11.90
C ASP A 180 -6.81 21.17 -10.74
N GLN A 181 -5.50 21.10 -10.98
CA GLN A 181 -4.51 21.31 -9.93
C GLN A 181 -4.46 22.76 -9.42
N LYS A 182 -5.04 23.71 -10.16
CA LYS A 182 -5.14 25.11 -9.78
C LYS A 182 -6.43 25.44 -9.02
N ALA A 183 -7.38 24.50 -8.90
CA ALA A 183 -8.62 24.73 -8.16
C ALA A 183 -8.36 25.08 -6.69
N VAL A 184 -9.13 26.02 -6.13
CA VAL A 184 -8.96 26.48 -4.74
C VAL A 184 -9.50 25.45 -3.75
N ASN A 185 -10.56 24.72 -4.13
CA ASN A 185 -11.16 23.68 -3.30
C ASN A 185 -10.48 22.33 -3.53
N LYS A 186 -10.29 21.55 -2.47
CA LYS A 186 -9.80 20.17 -2.56
C LYS A 186 -10.91 19.28 -3.13
N ILE A 187 -10.62 18.55 -4.21
CA ILE A 187 -11.63 17.78 -4.98
C ILE A 187 -11.51 16.26 -4.77
N PHE A 188 -10.59 15.78 -3.92
CA PHE A 188 -10.50 14.34 -3.73
C PHE A 188 -11.72 13.80 -2.97
N THR A 189 -12.48 12.92 -3.61
CA THR A 189 -13.74 12.37 -3.08
C THR A 189 -13.53 11.50 -1.83
N THR A 190 -14.55 11.45 -0.98
CA THR A 190 -14.62 10.57 0.21
C THR A 190 -15.01 9.14 -0.16
N GLU A 191 -15.69 8.95 -1.28
CA GLU A 191 -16.15 7.66 -1.79
C GLU A 191 -16.03 7.62 -3.32
N ILE A 192 -15.63 6.46 -3.85
CA ILE A 192 -15.84 6.11 -5.25
C ILE A 192 -16.66 4.82 -5.33
N VAL A 193 -17.59 4.77 -6.27
CA VAL A 193 -18.31 3.54 -6.62
C VAL A 193 -17.81 3.08 -7.98
N THR A 194 -17.38 1.83 -8.05
CA THR A 194 -16.81 1.23 -9.25
C THR A 194 -17.64 0.03 -9.68
N GLU A 195 -17.79 -0.14 -10.99
CA GLU A 195 -18.25 -1.42 -11.54
C GLU A 195 -17.18 -2.49 -11.31
N VAL A 196 -17.59 -3.71 -10.98
CA VAL A 196 -16.71 -4.86 -10.84
C VAL A 196 -16.89 -5.71 -12.07
N ILE A 197 -15.80 -5.96 -12.81
CA ILE A 197 -15.82 -6.83 -13.99
C ILE A 197 -14.99 -8.09 -13.77
N ASP A 198 -15.39 -9.18 -14.43
CA ASP A 198 -14.57 -10.38 -14.53
C ASP A 198 -13.47 -10.23 -15.61
N LYS A 199 -12.65 -11.28 -15.78
CA LYS A 199 -11.56 -11.30 -16.76
C LYS A 199 -12.02 -11.25 -18.22
N ASP A 200 -13.30 -11.53 -18.47
CA ASP A 200 -13.92 -11.53 -19.79
C ASP A 200 -14.71 -10.22 -20.02
N ALA A 201 -14.44 -9.21 -19.18
CA ALA A 201 -15.05 -7.88 -19.18
C ALA A 201 -16.57 -7.87 -18.97
N LYS A 202 -17.12 -8.89 -18.30
CA LYS A 202 -18.54 -8.92 -17.91
C LYS A 202 -18.71 -8.28 -16.53
N ALA A 203 -19.73 -7.44 -16.41
CA ALA A 203 -20.17 -6.86 -15.14
C ALA A 203 -20.60 -7.98 -14.18
N ILE A 204 -20.06 -7.98 -12.96
CA ILE A 204 -20.36 -8.95 -11.91
C ILE A 204 -20.77 -8.30 -10.58
N GLY A 205 -20.83 -6.98 -10.52
CA GLY A 205 -21.31 -6.24 -9.36
C GLY A 205 -20.75 -4.83 -9.28
N GLU A 206 -20.85 -4.23 -8.11
CA GLU A 206 -20.31 -2.90 -7.80
C GLU A 206 -19.55 -2.94 -6.47
N LYS A 207 -18.59 -2.04 -6.30
CA LYS A 207 -17.82 -1.87 -5.06
C LYS A 207 -17.59 -0.40 -4.76
N SER A 208 -17.94 0.00 -3.53
CA SER A 208 -17.54 1.29 -2.95
C SER A 208 -16.14 1.21 -2.31
N PHE A 209 -15.33 2.22 -2.54
CA PHE A 209 -14.06 2.43 -1.85
C PHE A 209 -14.07 3.79 -1.16
N PHE A 210 -13.59 3.83 0.08
CA PHE A 210 -13.69 5.01 0.94
C PHE A 210 -12.31 5.60 1.25
N ASN A 211 -12.22 6.93 1.13
CA ASN A 211 -11.09 7.72 1.60
C ASN A 211 -11.42 8.22 3.02
N ILE A 212 -11.04 7.42 4.01
CA ILE A 212 -11.33 7.67 5.43
C ILE A 212 -10.12 8.33 6.10
N PRO A 213 -10.32 9.35 6.96
CA PRO A 213 -9.25 9.97 7.74
C PRO A 213 -8.50 8.96 8.62
N LYS A 214 -7.17 9.13 8.72
CA LYS A 214 -6.30 8.17 9.41
C LYS A 214 -6.70 7.92 10.87
N ASN A 215 -7.18 8.95 11.56
CA ASN A 215 -7.57 8.88 12.97
C ASN A 215 -8.80 8.00 13.25
N GLN A 216 -9.51 7.52 12.23
CA GLN A 216 -10.62 6.59 12.38
C GLN A 216 -10.19 5.12 12.22
N PHE A 217 -8.93 4.85 11.84
CA PHE A 217 -8.45 3.50 11.62
C PHE A 217 -8.23 2.73 12.92
N LEU A 218 -8.52 1.43 12.88
CA LEU A 218 -8.34 0.51 14.01
C LEU A 218 -6.89 0.51 14.52
N SER A 219 -5.91 0.68 13.63
CA SER A 219 -4.49 0.78 13.99
C SER A 219 -4.14 1.98 14.88
N GLU A 220 -4.97 3.03 14.88
CA GLU A 220 -4.79 4.22 15.72
C GLU A 220 -5.61 4.16 17.02
N TRP A 221 -6.48 3.16 17.17
CA TRP A 221 -7.37 3.01 18.34
C TRP A 221 -6.63 2.60 19.62
N ILE A 222 -5.46 1.98 19.49
CA ILE A 222 -4.68 1.46 20.62
C ILE A 222 -3.40 2.26 20.84
N THR A 223 -3.22 2.74 22.06
CA THR A 223 -1.93 3.32 22.50
C THR A 223 -0.96 2.18 22.81
N ARG A 224 0.03 2.00 21.93
CA ARG A 224 1.02 0.92 22.06
C ARG A 224 1.89 1.13 23.32
N PRO A 225 2.13 0.09 24.14
CA PRO A 225 3.04 0.19 25.28
C PRO A 225 4.45 0.57 24.84
N LYS A 226 5.09 1.44 25.61
CA LYS A 226 6.47 1.86 25.34
C LYS A 226 7.43 0.75 25.78
N PRO A 227 8.41 0.37 24.92
CA PRO A 227 9.44 -0.55 25.34
C PRO A 227 10.29 0.01 26.48
N ASN A 228 10.71 -0.85 27.39
CA ASN A 228 11.68 -0.57 28.45
C ASN A 228 13.08 -1.11 28.06
N ASN A 229 14.03 -1.09 28.99
CA ASN A 229 15.40 -1.55 28.73
C ASN A 229 15.59 -3.06 28.89
N VAL A 230 14.60 -3.78 29.43
CA VAL A 230 14.64 -5.23 29.59
C VAL A 230 14.69 -5.87 28.22
N GLU A 231 15.63 -6.78 28.02
CA GLU A 231 15.77 -7.48 26.76
C GLU A 231 14.66 -8.53 26.61
N ALA A 232 14.21 -8.73 25.37
CA ALA A 232 13.23 -9.74 25.02
C ALA A 232 13.72 -10.51 23.79
N ILE A 233 13.38 -11.79 23.72
CA ILE A 233 13.67 -12.61 22.56
C ILE A 233 12.65 -12.34 21.46
N PRO A 234 13.05 -11.81 20.29
CA PRO A 234 12.11 -11.63 19.18
C PRO A 234 11.77 -13.00 18.58
N LEU A 235 10.49 -13.26 18.34
CA LEU A 235 9.98 -14.52 17.79
C LEU A 235 9.50 -14.34 16.34
N LYS A 236 9.57 -15.43 15.57
CA LYS A 236 8.95 -15.55 14.22
C LYS A 236 7.81 -16.57 14.16
N ASN A 237 7.71 -17.43 15.16
CA ASN A 237 6.61 -18.38 15.37
C ASN A 237 6.48 -18.65 16.88
N ALA A 238 5.76 -19.70 17.29
CA ALA A 238 5.49 -19.99 18.70
C ALA A 238 6.75 -20.10 19.59
N VAL A 239 7.81 -20.73 19.08
CA VAL A 239 9.00 -21.08 19.88
C VAL A 239 10.34 -20.81 19.17
N SER A 240 10.31 -20.40 17.91
CA SER A 240 11.54 -20.08 17.17
C SER A 240 11.87 -18.58 17.25
N PRO A 241 13.10 -18.23 17.63
CA PRO A 241 13.59 -16.87 17.57
C PRO A 241 13.65 -16.33 16.14
N ALA A 242 13.62 -15.01 16.01
CA ALA A 242 13.74 -14.32 14.74
C ALA A 242 15.15 -14.55 14.16
N THR A 243 15.19 -14.95 12.89
CA THR A 243 16.43 -15.18 12.14
C THR A 243 16.85 -13.98 11.29
N VAL A 244 16.02 -12.93 11.25
CA VAL A 244 16.34 -11.70 10.52
C VAL A 244 17.36 -10.88 11.31
N THR A 245 18.42 -10.43 10.63
CA THR A 245 19.48 -9.61 11.24
C THR A 245 19.33 -8.13 10.88
N LYS A 246 18.85 -7.83 9.67
CA LYS A 246 18.54 -6.48 9.20
C LYS A 246 17.15 -6.04 9.67
N ASP A 247 17.05 -4.81 10.17
CA ASP A 247 15.79 -4.20 10.66
C ASP A 247 15.05 -4.98 11.76
N LEU A 248 15.75 -5.85 12.48
CA LEU A 248 15.19 -6.67 13.56
C LEU A 248 14.54 -5.79 14.65
N ARG A 249 13.27 -6.08 14.94
CA ARG A 249 12.46 -5.44 15.99
C ARG A 249 12.19 -6.41 17.14
N GLY A 250 11.45 -5.96 18.16
CA GLY A 250 10.98 -6.85 19.24
C GLY A 250 12.01 -7.27 20.29
N LYS A 251 13.22 -6.68 20.29
CA LYS A 251 14.31 -7.01 21.22
C LYS A 251 14.16 -6.47 22.64
N LYS A 252 13.09 -5.72 22.91
CA LYS A 252 12.87 -5.00 24.17
C LYS A 252 11.47 -5.33 24.69
N TRP A 253 11.37 -5.45 26.01
CA TRP A 253 10.12 -5.72 26.72
C TRP A 253 9.38 -4.42 27.06
N ALA A 254 8.28 -4.52 27.81
CA ALA A 254 7.55 -3.38 28.37
C ALA A 254 7.04 -3.75 29.76
N ASP A 255 6.84 -2.75 30.61
CA ASP A 255 6.40 -2.97 32.00
C ASP A 255 4.99 -3.58 32.02
N GLY A 256 4.84 -4.70 32.74
CA GLY A 256 3.58 -5.44 32.82
C GLY A 256 3.17 -6.15 31.53
N ALA A 257 4.09 -6.28 30.54
CA ALA A 257 3.77 -7.04 29.34
C ALA A 257 3.69 -8.55 29.62
N ILE A 258 2.70 -9.19 29.00
CA ILE A 258 2.38 -10.62 29.10
C ILE A 258 2.60 -11.35 27.77
N GLY A 259 2.98 -10.64 26.71
CA GLY A 259 3.21 -11.18 25.38
C GLY A 259 3.41 -10.10 24.33
N GLY A 260 3.43 -10.53 23.07
CA GLY A 260 3.47 -9.65 21.90
C GLY A 260 2.42 -10.04 20.87
N ILE A 261 2.09 -9.09 20.00
CA ILE A 261 1.22 -9.30 18.84
C ILE A 261 1.94 -8.81 17.59
N ASP A 262 1.90 -9.58 16.50
CA ASP A 262 2.07 -9.05 15.14
C ASP A 262 0.73 -8.51 14.66
N CYS A 263 0.70 -7.22 14.32
CA CYS A 263 -0.46 -6.47 13.85
C CYS A 263 -0.02 -5.49 12.74
N ALA A 264 0.77 -5.97 11.77
CA ALA A 264 1.24 -5.13 10.67
C ALA A 264 0.10 -4.77 9.68
N GLY A 265 0.13 -3.52 9.20
CA GLY A 265 -0.88 -2.97 8.29
C GLY A 265 -2.24 -2.74 8.97
N ASN A 266 -3.06 -1.86 8.40
CA ASN A 266 -4.46 -1.68 8.82
C ASN A 266 -5.45 -2.21 7.77
N ASP A 267 -4.93 -2.70 6.65
CA ASP A 267 -5.71 -3.22 5.54
C ASP A 267 -6.02 -4.72 5.69
N LEU A 268 -6.96 -5.19 4.89
CA LEU A 268 -7.34 -6.61 4.86
C LEU A 268 -6.28 -7.50 4.21
N GLN A 269 -5.45 -6.99 3.29
CA GLN A 269 -4.42 -7.79 2.62
C GLN A 269 -3.40 -8.38 3.59
N HIS A 270 -3.08 -7.65 4.67
CA HIS A 270 -2.09 -8.07 5.67
C HIS A 270 -2.71 -8.80 6.86
N ALA A 271 -4.02 -8.66 7.08
CA ALA A 271 -4.67 -9.10 8.31
C ALA A 271 -4.57 -10.62 8.56
N GLU A 272 -4.63 -11.42 7.50
CA GLU A 272 -4.53 -12.88 7.63
C GLU A 272 -3.15 -13.32 8.14
N GLN A 273 -2.07 -12.75 7.60
CA GLN A 273 -0.68 -13.13 7.93
C GLN A 273 -0.16 -12.41 9.18
N HIS A 274 -0.58 -11.17 9.40
CA HIS A 274 -0.05 -10.25 10.40
C HIS A 274 -1.07 -9.96 11.50
N THR A 275 -1.70 -11.02 12.01
CA THR A 275 -2.53 -10.97 13.23
C THR A 275 -2.25 -12.22 14.05
N VAL A 276 -1.19 -12.19 14.85
CA VAL A 276 -0.63 -13.35 15.54
C VAL A 276 -0.16 -12.98 16.94
N ILE A 277 -0.51 -13.75 17.96
CA ILE A 277 -0.05 -13.56 19.36
C ILE A 277 1.18 -14.43 19.61
N PHE A 278 2.12 -13.92 20.41
CA PHE A 278 3.35 -14.58 20.81
C PHE A 278 3.59 -14.39 22.32
N SER A 279 4.35 -15.31 22.93
CA SER A 279 4.83 -15.17 24.32
C SER A 279 5.94 -14.12 24.49
N SER A 280 6.47 -13.57 23.40
CA SER A 280 7.50 -12.52 23.44
C SER A 280 7.34 -11.52 22.28
N GLY A 281 8.32 -10.65 22.07
CA GLY A 281 8.27 -9.64 21.01
C GLY A 281 8.26 -10.24 19.61
N TYR A 282 7.71 -9.53 18.62
CA TYR A 282 7.74 -9.93 17.21
C TYR A 282 8.94 -9.32 16.48
N GLY A 283 9.64 -10.11 15.68
CA GLY A 283 10.91 -9.73 15.04
C GLY A 283 10.83 -8.68 13.92
N SER A 284 9.64 -8.27 13.49
CA SER A 284 9.46 -7.33 12.36
C SER A 284 8.60 -6.12 12.72
N ALA A 285 8.48 -5.19 11.77
CA ALA A 285 7.64 -4.00 11.91
C ALA A 285 6.16 -4.37 12.08
N GLY A 286 5.40 -3.50 12.74
CA GLY A 286 3.96 -3.69 12.96
C GLY A 286 3.60 -4.32 14.30
N GLY A 287 4.51 -5.12 14.89
CA GLY A 287 4.28 -5.72 16.20
C GLY A 287 4.34 -4.75 17.38
N PHE A 288 3.71 -5.12 18.48
CA PHE A 288 3.78 -4.42 19.76
C PHE A 288 3.52 -5.37 20.93
N LEU A 289 3.82 -4.94 22.16
CA LEU A 289 3.67 -5.74 23.37
C LEU A 289 2.26 -5.60 23.97
N ILE A 290 1.79 -6.65 24.61
CA ILE A 290 0.46 -6.75 25.21
C ILE A 290 0.61 -6.63 26.72
N THR A 291 -0.13 -5.74 27.36
CA THR A 291 -0.27 -5.66 28.84
C THR A 291 -1.69 -5.98 29.25
N ASP A 292 -1.89 -6.26 30.54
CA ASP A 292 -3.21 -6.42 31.17
C ASP A 292 -4.19 -5.27 30.84
N LYS A 293 -3.70 -4.03 30.87
CA LYS A 293 -4.49 -2.80 30.62
C LYS A 293 -5.08 -2.74 29.21
N ILE A 294 -4.38 -3.29 28.22
CA ILE A 294 -4.79 -3.23 26.81
C ILE A 294 -5.25 -4.58 26.25
N LEU A 295 -5.23 -5.64 27.06
CA LEU A 295 -5.57 -7.00 26.63
C LEU A 295 -6.94 -7.06 25.96
N TRP A 296 -7.94 -6.36 26.51
CA TRP A 296 -9.29 -6.32 25.95
C TRP A 296 -9.33 -5.67 24.55
N GLN A 297 -8.54 -4.60 24.32
CA GLN A 297 -8.44 -3.97 22.99
C GLN A 297 -7.72 -4.89 22.00
N VAL A 298 -6.65 -5.55 22.45
CA VAL A 298 -5.90 -6.51 21.64
C VAL A 298 -6.79 -7.67 21.22
N ALA A 299 -7.61 -8.20 22.13
CA ALA A 299 -8.58 -9.26 21.83
C ALA A 299 -9.56 -8.85 20.73
N ILE A 300 -10.08 -7.62 20.77
CA ILE A 300 -10.98 -7.10 19.74
C ILE A 300 -10.25 -6.91 18.40
N ILE A 301 -9.07 -6.28 18.42
CA ILE A 301 -8.26 -6.08 17.21
C ILE A 301 -7.96 -7.43 16.56
N PHE A 302 -7.54 -8.41 17.35
CA PHE A 302 -7.27 -9.75 16.89
C PHE A 302 -8.52 -10.42 16.30
N ALA A 303 -9.65 -10.36 17.03
CA ALA A 303 -10.90 -10.97 16.61
C ALA A 303 -11.41 -10.40 15.28
N VAL A 304 -11.54 -9.07 15.19
CA VAL A 304 -12.07 -8.39 14.01
C VAL A 304 -11.17 -8.60 12.80
N ARG A 305 -9.84 -8.49 12.96
CA ARG A 305 -8.88 -8.68 11.84
C ARG A 305 -8.86 -10.09 11.27
N ARG A 306 -9.24 -11.08 12.07
CA ARG A 306 -9.23 -12.49 11.67
C ARG A 306 -10.63 -12.98 11.28
N LEU A 307 -11.69 -12.27 11.66
CA LEU A 307 -13.08 -12.59 11.30
C LEU A 307 -13.37 -12.24 9.84
N ILE A 308 -12.88 -11.10 9.36
CA ILE A 308 -13.13 -10.67 7.99
C ILE A 308 -12.20 -11.44 7.04
N ILE A 309 -12.79 -12.11 6.06
CA ILE A 309 -12.06 -12.87 5.05
C ILE A 309 -11.55 -11.92 3.96
N PRO A 310 -10.23 -11.84 3.72
CA PRO A 310 -9.69 -11.08 2.61
C PRO A 310 -10.07 -11.73 1.28
N THR A 311 -10.49 -10.90 0.34
CA THR A 311 -10.75 -11.22 -1.06
C THR A 311 -9.84 -10.37 -1.92
N TRP A 312 -9.76 -10.66 -3.22
CA TRP A 312 -9.04 -9.78 -4.13
C TRP A 312 -9.67 -8.37 -4.20
N LEU A 313 -10.96 -8.23 -3.91
CA LEU A 313 -11.72 -6.99 -4.11
C LEU A 313 -11.61 -6.04 -2.92
N ASN A 314 -11.59 -6.57 -1.69
CA ASN A 314 -11.47 -5.79 -0.45
C ASN A 314 -10.03 -5.71 0.09
N ASP A 315 -9.03 -6.15 -0.68
CA ASP A 315 -7.62 -6.24 -0.27
C ASP A 315 -7.10 -4.91 0.33
N CYS A 316 -7.49 -3.77 -0.25
CA CYS A 316 -7.08 -2.42 0.18
C CYS A 316 -8.06 -1.73 1.15
N ASP A 317 -9.16 -2.37 1.55
CA ASP A 317 -10.09 -1.81 2.52
C ASP A 317 -9.42 -1.74 3.91
N GLN A 318 -9.88 -0.82 4.75
CA GLN A 318 -9.25 -0.48 6.04
C GLN A 318 -10.13 -0.88 7.21
N TYR A 319 -9.54 -1.43 8.28
CA TYR A 319 -10.25 -1.61 9.55
C TYR A 319 -10.49 -0.27 10.24
N LEU A 320 -11.67 -0.10 10.82
CA LEU A 320 -12.09 1.10 11.54
C LEU A 320 -12.19 0.85 13.03
N GLN A 321 -11.99 1.91 13.82
CA GLN A 321 -12.26 1.90 15.25
C GLN A 321 -13.78 1.83 15.52
N PRO A 322 -14.20 1.31 16.69
CA PRO A 322 -15.60 1.36 17.09
C PRO A 322 -16.11 2.80 17.16
N THR A 323 -17.34 3.02 16.69
CA THR A 323 -18.03 4.32 16.77
C THR A 323 -18.81 4.49 18.07
N GLU A 324 -19.02 3.41 18.81
CA GLU A 324 -19.79 3.37 20.06
C GLU A 324 -19.07 2.51 21.11
N PRO A 325 -19.39 2.69 22.40
CA PRO A 325 -18.89 1.83 23.46
C PRO A 325 -19.25 0.35 23.22
N LEU A 326 -18.26 -0.52 23.36
CA LEU A 326 -18.46 -1.96 23.18
C LEU A 326 -18.99 -2.61 24.46
N SER A 327 -19.96 -3.52 24.30
CA SER A 327 -20.50 -4.30 25.41
C SER A 327 -19.48 -5.27 26.01
N ASP A 328 -19.62 -5.60 27.29
CA ASP A 328 -18.72 -6.56 27.94
C ASP A 328 -18.88 -7.97 27.39
N LYS A 329 -20.09 -8.34 26.95
CA LYS A 329 -20.32 -9.58 26.22
C LYS A 329 -19.42 -9.66 24.97
N PHE A 330 -19.43 -8.61 24.15
CA PHE A 330 -18.60 -8.57 22.94
C PHE A 330 -17.10 -8.65 23.26
N LYS A 331 -16.64 -7.91 24.28
CA LYS A 331 -15.23 -7.98 24.74
C LYS A 331 -14.83 -9.39 25.16
N ASN A 332 -15.70 -10.07 25.93
CA ASN A 332 -15.46 -11.43 26.41
C ASN A 332 -15.47 -12.45 25.26
N ASP A 333 -16.41 -12.32 24.32
CA ASP A 333 -16.47 -13.17 23.13
C ASP A 333 -15.18 -13.02 22.29
N CYS A 334 -14.70 -11.80 22.08
CA CYS A 334 -13.43 -11.54 21.40
C CYS A 334 -12.23 -12.15 22.14
N LEU A 335 -12.20 -12.05 23.48
CA LEU A 335 -11.14 -12.62 24.30
C LEU A 335 -11.11 -14.14 24.17
N ILE A 336 -12.24 -14.82 24.41
CA ILE A 336 -12.35 -16.28 24.30
C ILE A 336 -11.93 -16.72 22.89
N TRP A 337 -12.43 -16.04 21.85
CA TRP A 337 -12.08 -16.39 20.48
C TRP A 337 -10.60 -16.20 20.19
N MET A 338 -9.96 -15.13 20.68
CA MET A 338 -8.52 -14.92 20.57
C MET A 338 -7.75 -16.06 21.23
N LEU A 339 -8.09 -16.43 22.47
CA LEU A 339 -7.39 -17.46 23.24
C LEU A 339 -7.37 -18.81 22.53
N PHE A 340 -8.49 -19.23 21.95
CA PHE A 340 -8.64 -20.51 21.25
C PHE A 340 -8.39 -20.44 19.73
N ASN A 341 -7.97 -19.29 19.20
CA ASN A 341 -7.64 -19.18 17.79
C ASN A 341 -6.27 -19.81 17.48
N ARG A 342 -6.14 -20.49 16.34
CA ARG A 342 -4.84 -21.04 15.88
C ARG A 342 -3.72 -20.00 15.68
N GLN A 343 -4.05 -18.71 15.58
CA GLN A 343 -3.04 -17.63 15.52
C GLN A 343 -2.69 -17.05 16.89
N ASN A 344 -3.29 -17.54 17.97
CA ASN A 344 -2.66 -17.47 19.26
C ASN A 344 -1.53 -18.51 19.30
N ARG A 345 -0.29 -18.04 19.19
CA ARG A 345 0.91 -18.87 19.23
C ARG A 345 1.70 -18.64 20.53
N SER A 346 1.01 -18.26 21.61
CA SER A 346 1.60 -18.30 22.94
C SER A 346 2.03 -19.74 23.25
N ALA A 347 3.23 -19.87 23.80
CA ALA A 347 3.82 -21.12 24.26
C ALA A 347 4.86 -20.86 25.36
N SER A 348 5.08 -21.86 26.20
CA SER A 348 6.22 -21.89 27.12
C SER A 348 7.35 -22.73 26.51
N ALA A 349 8.59 -22.26 26.62
CA ALA A 349 9.76 -22.99 26.18
C ALA A 349 11.00 -22.53 26.94
N ASN A 350 11.89 -23.46 27.24
CA ASN A 350 13.19 -23.20 27.87
C ASN A 350 14.32 -23.49 26.87
N ASP A 351 15.53 -23.04 27.22
CA ASP A 351 16.75 -23.30 26.45
C ASP A 351 16.69 -22.83 24.98
N LEU A 352 15.90 -21.81 24.67
CA LEU A 352 15.89 -21.20 23.35
C LEU A 352 17.21 -20.46 23.13
N GLU A 353 17.97 -20.82 22.09
CA GLU A 353 19.25 -20.17 21.77
C GLU A 353 19.06 -19.01 20.80
N TRP A 354 19.45 -17.81 21.23
CA TRP A 354 19.44 -16.62 20.38
C TRP A 354 20.45 -15.58 20.88
N ASP A 355 21.21 -14.99 19.96
CA ASP A 355 22.27 -14.00 20.24
C ASP A 355 23.29 -14.48 21.29
N ASN A 356 23.75 -15.73 21.14
CA ASN A 356 24.68 -16.41 22.05
C ASN A 356 24.21 -16.49 23.51
N ARG A 357 22.89 -16.43 23.75
CA ARG A 357 22.25 -16.55 25.07
C ARG A 357 21.13 -17.57 25.03
N LYS A 358 20.91 -18.22 26.18
CA LYS A 358 19.74 -19.09 26.40
C LYS A 358 18.59 -18.27 26.97
N TRP A 359 17.39 -18.51 26.46
CA TRP A 359 16.17 -17.80 26.82
C TRP A 359 15.10 -18.78 27.29
N SER A 360 14.23 -18.27 28.16
CA SER A 360 13.00 -18.94 28.54
C SER A 360 11.83 -18.00 28.25
N ILE A 361 10.75 -18.55 27.71
CA ILE A 361 9.49 -17.85 27.46
C ILE A 361 8.37 -18.56 28.21
N VAL A 362 7.38 -17.80 28.65
CA VAL A 362 6.21 -18.32 29.37
C VAL A 362 4.96 -17.96 28.57
N GLY A 363 4.12 -18.95 28.27
CA GLY A 363 2.79 -18.76 27.69
C GLY A 363 1.82 -18.29 28.78
N LEU A 364 1.39 -17.03 28.69
CA LEU A 364 0.47 -16.39 29.64
C LEU A 364 -0.95 -16.18 29.09
N PHE A 365 -1.25 -16.72 27.91
CA PHE A 365 -2.57 -16.70 27.25
C PHE A 365 -3.12 -18.10 27.16
#